data_AF-A0A530RAZ9-F1
#
_entry.id   AF-A0A530RAZ9-F1
#
_cell.length_a   1.000
_cell.length_b   1.000
_cell.length_c   1.000
_cell.angle_alpha   90.00
_cell.angle_beta   90.00
_cell.angle_gamma   90.00
#
_symmetry.space_group_name_H-M   'P 1'
#
loop_
_entity.id
_entity.type
_entity.pdbx_description
1 polymer ?
#
loop_
_entity_poly.entity_id
_entity_poly.type
_entity_poly.pdbx_seq_one_letter_code
_entity_poly.pdbx_strand_id
1 'polypeptide(L)'
;LHVLPRGFHRIRHYGLLAGSARRASLALARRLLDVAAPPDDHTPVEPEDYRPPCPCCGGRMIIIETFERGRQPRGPPHAAATNRETDP
;
A
#
# COMPACT_ATOMS: atom_id res chain seq x y z
N LEU A 1 4.28 4.03 10.89
CA LEU A 1 5.72 3.83 10.60
C LEU A 1 6.03 2.37 10.92
N HIS A 2 6.22 1.49 9.93
CA HIS A 2 6.56 0.09 10.23
C HIS A 2 8.07 -0.03 10.44
N VAL A 3 8.48 -0.35 11.67
CA VAL A 3 9.89 -0.58 12.03
C VAL A 3 10.16 -2.08 11.92
N LEU A 4 11.25 -2.42 11.24
CA LEU A 4 11.62 -3.81 11.02
C LEU A 4 12.25 -4.38 12.31
N PRO A 5 11.83 -5.58 12.78
CA PRO A 5 12.42 -6.20 13.98
C PRO A 5 13.93 -6.42 13.83
N ARG A 6 14.65 -6.48 14.96
CA ARG A 6 16.10 -6.73 14.97
C ARG A 6 16.43 -8.06 14.27
N GLY A 7 17.48 -8.06 13.46
CA GLY A 7 17.93 -9.24 12.70
C GLY A 7 17.32 -9.37 11.30
N PHE A 8 16.32 -8.57 10.96
CA PHE A 8 15.74 -8.57 9.62
C PHE A 8 16.38 -7.48 8.75
N HIS A 9 16.78 -7.85 7.54
CA HIS A 9 17.26 -6.89 6.53
C HIS A 9 16.10 -6.39 5.68
N ARG A 10 16.08 -5.08 5.38
CA ARG A 10 15.04 -4.49 4.53
C ARG A 10 15.30 -4.88 3.07
N ILE A 11 14.56 -5.86 2.57
CA ILE A 11 14.61 -6.24 1.14
C ILE A 11 14.01 -5.12 0.30
N ARG A 12 14.73 -4.72 -0.75
CA ARG A 12 14.25 -3.79 -1.77
C ARG A 12 14.08 -4.57 -3.07
N HIS A 13 12.88 -4.52 -3.64
CA HIS A 13 12.62 -5.10 -4.95
C HIS A 13 13.00 -4.08 -6.02
N TYR A 14 13.73 -4.50 -7.05
CA TYR A 14 14.12 -3.69 -8.21
C TYR A 14 13.63 -4.37 -9.50
N GLY A 15 13.46 -3.60 -10.57
CA GLY A 15 13.08 -4.11 -11.88
C GLY A 15 11.57 -4.33 -12.06
N LEU A 16 11.19 -5.39 -12.79
CA LEU A 16 9.83 -5.66 -13.26
C LEU A 16 8.76 -5.60 -12.15
N LEU A 17 9.13 -6.05 -10.95
CA LEU A 17 8.23 -6.17 -9.79
C LEU A 17 8.30 -4.95 -8.85
N ALA A 18 9.02 -3.91 -9.21
CA ALA A 18 9.24 -2.75 -8.35
C ALA A 18 8.34 -1.56 -8.71
N GLY A 19 7.85 -0.86 -7.69
CA GLY A 19 7.28 0.48 -7.82
C GLY A 19 5.98 0.59 -8.61
N SER A 20 5.71 1.80 -9.09
CA SER A 20 4.48 2.17 -9.82
C SER A 20 4.33 1.45 -11.17
N ALA A 21 5.44 1.08 -11.80
CA ALA A 21 5.46 0.39 -13.08
C ALA A 21 5.07 -1.09 -13.00
N ARG A 22 5.10 -1.71 -11.79
CA ARG A 22 4.85 -3.14 -11.58
C ARG A 22 3.58 -3.64 -12.29
N ARG A 23 2.47 -2.88 -12.21
CA ARG A 23 1.19 -3.28 -12.83
C ARG A 23 1.30 -3.35 -14.36
N ALA A 24 1.84 -2.31 -14.99
CA ALA A 24 2.01 -2.25 -16.44
C ALA A 24 2.98 -3.32 -16.95
N SER A 25 4.09 -3.50 -16.23
CA SER A 25 5.11 -4.52 -16.49
C SER A 25 4.57 -5.94 -16.44
N LEU A 26 3.76 -6.27 -15.42
CA LEU A 26 3.13 -7.58 -15.31
C LEU A 26 2.08 -7.82 -16.39
N ALA A 27 1.30 -6.81 -16.75
CA ALA A 27 0.33 -6.90 -17.84
C ALA A 27 1.02 -7.15 -19.19
N LEU A 28 2.16 -6.51 -19.45
CA LEU A 28 2.98 -6.76 -20.62
C LEU A 28 3.50 -8.20 -20.64
N ALA A 29 4.12 -8.66 -19.56
CA ALA A 29 4.67 -10.01 -19.47
C ALA A 29 3.61 -11.10 -19.74
N ARG A 30 2.41 -10.94 -19.17
CA ARG A 30 1.28 -11.87 -19.41
C ARG A 30 0.88 -11.93 -20.88
N ARG A 31 0.80 -10.79 -21.57
CA ARG A 31 0.49 -10.72 -23.00
C ARG A 31 1.54 -11.45 -23.85
N LEU A 32 2.82 -11.27 -23.54
CA LEU A 32 3.90 -11.94 -24.28
C LEU A 32 3.93 -13.46 -24.06
N LEU A 33 3.52 -13.90 -22.88
CA LEU A 33 3.50 -15.32 -22.51
C LEU A 33 2.17 -16.02 -22.86
N ASP A 34 1.20 -15.29 -23.42
CA ASP A 34 -0.16 -15.77 -23.70
C ASP A 34 -0.86 -16.40 -22.47
N VAL A 35 -0.68 -15.77 -21.31
CA VAL A 35 -1.26 -16.24 -20.04
C VAL A 35 -2.39 -15.31 -19.59
N ALA A 36 -3.53 -15.89 -19.22
CA ALA A 36 -4.66 -15.16 -18.68
C ALA A 36 -4.30 -14.37 -17.41
N ALA A 37 -4.84 -13.15 -17.29
CA ALA A 37 -4.73 -12.40 -16.05
C ALA A 37 -5.54 -13.10 -14.94
N PRO A 38 -5.01 -13.19 -13.71
CA PRO A 38 -5.81 -13.64 -12.57
C PRO A 38 -7.00 -12.69 -12.38
N PRO A 39 -8.14 -13.18 -11.86
CA PRO A 39 -9.27 -12.33 -11.54
C PRO A 39 -8.81 -11.25 -10.57
N ASP A 40 -9.25 -10.02 -10.82
CA ASP A 40 -9.04 -8.93 -9.88
C ASP A 40 -9.85 -9.24 -8.63
N ASP A 41 -9.19 -9.73 -7.59
CA ASP A 41 -9.76 -9.92 -6.26
C ASP A 41 -9.87 -8.56 -5.55
N HIS A 42 -10.55 -7.64 -6.23
CA HIS A 42 -11.00 -6.36 -5.71
C HIS A 42 -12.39 -6.54 -5.08
N THR A 43 -12.65 -7.67 -4.42
CA THR A 43 -13.72 -7.69 -3.43
C THR A 43 -13.36 -6.65 -2.39
N PRO A 44 -14.17 -5.59 -2.21
CA PRO A 44 -14.00 -4.72 -1.07
C PRO A 44 -14.20 -5.61 0.16
N VAL A 45 -13.11 -5.95 0.84
CA VAL A 45 -13.20 -6.52 2.17
C VAL A 45 -13.82 -5.41 3.00
N GLU A 46 -15.10 -5.58 3.34
CA GLU A 46 -15.74 -4.72 4.33
C GLU A 46 -14.80 -4.68 5.54
N PRO A 47 -14.36 -3.48 5.96
CA PRO A 47 -13.46 -3.40 7.09
C PRO A 47 -14.16 -4.04 8.28
N GLU A 48 -13.60 -5.12 8.82
CA GLU A 48 -14.05 -5.68 10.08
C GLU A 48 -14.17 -4.53 11.09
N ASP A 49 -15.38 -4.32 11.62
CA ASP A 49 -15.67 -3.35 12.67
C ASP A 49 -15.11 -3.86 14.00
N TYR A 50 -13.79 -4.02 14.04
CA TYR A 50 -13.06 -4.45 15.21
C TYR A 50 -12.96 -3.29 16.19
N ARG A 51 -13.62 -3.45 17.34
CA ARG A 51 -13.58 -2.48 18.43
C ARG A 51 -12.89 -3.13 19.61
N PRO A 52 -11.76 -2.59 20.08
CA PRO A 52 -11.11 -3.12 21.26
C PRO A 52 -12.08 -3.05 22.46
N PRO A 53 -12.08 -4.05 23.33
CA PRO A 53 -12.89 -4.01 24.54
C PRO A 53 -12.37 -2.92 25.49
N CYS A 54 -13.26 -2.41 26.35
CA CYS A 54 -12.90 -1.42 27.36
C CYS A 54 -11.75 -1.96 28.25
N PRO A 55 -10.61 -1.24 28.38
CA PRO A 55 -9.46 -1.72 29.16
C PRO A 55 -9.75 -1.81 30.67
N CYS A 56 -10.84 -1.21 31.16
CA CYS A 56 -11.26 -1.29 32.56
C CYS A 56 -12.15 -2.51 32.84
N CYS A 57 -13.14 -2.78 31.98
CA CYS A 57 -14.20 -3.74 32.28
C CYS A 57 -14.48 -4.77 31.18
N GLY A 58 -13.76 -4.72 30.06
CA GLY A 58 -13.98 -5.63 28.92
C GLY A 58 -15.22 -5.32 28.08
N GLY A 59 -16.02 -4.31 28.44
CA GLY A 59 -17.27 -3.96 27.76
C GLY A 59 -17.09 -3.48 26.31
N ARG A 60 -18.17 -3.52 25.53
CA ARG A 60 -18.20 -3.05 24.13
C ARG A 60 -18.08 -1.53 24.06
N MET A 61 -17.14 -1.03 23.26
CA MET A 61 -17.01 0.40 22.96
C MET A 61 -17.85 0.78 21.73
N ILE A 62 -18.40 2.01 21.74
CA ILE A 62 -19.16 2.60 20.63
C ILE A 62 -18.51 3.94 20.23
N ILE A 63 -18.44 4.20 18.91
CA ILE A 63 -17.96 5.49 18.39
C ILE A 63 -19.14 6.45 18.43
N ILE A 64 -19.00 7.56 19.16
CA ILE A 64 -20.03 8.60 19.24
C ILE A 64 -19.83 9.70 18.20
N GLU A 65 -18.59 9.94 17.78
CA GLU A 65 -18.23 10.98 16.81
C GLU A 65 -16.87 10.66 16.19
N THR A 66 -16.68 11.06 14.93
CA THR A 66 -15.42 10.95 14.21
C THR A 66 -14.98 12.34 13.77
N PHE A 67 -13.82 12.79 14.23
CA PHE A 67 -13.25 14.08 13.83
C PHE A 67 -12.41 13.93 12.55
N GLU A 68 -12.51 14.92 11.66
CA GLU A 68 -11.65 15.00 10.48
C GLU A 68 -10.18 15.22 10.88
N ARG A 69 -9.26 14.73 10.05
CA ARG A 69 -7.82 14.94 10.28
C ARG A 69 -7.50 16.43 10.09
N GLY A 70 -7.07 17.12 11.16
CA GLY A 70 -6.73 18.55 11.13
C GLY A 70 -5.63 18.95 10.15
N ARG A 71 -4.85 18.00 9.63
CA ARG A 71 -4.00 18.16 8.44
C ARG A 71 -3.96 16.88 7.63
N GLN A 72 -3.98 17.01 6.31
CA GLN A 72 -3.71 15.90 5.41
C GLN A 72 -2.23 15.49 5.53
N PRO A 73 -1.92 14.18 5.63
CA PRO A 73 -0.56 13.71 5.39
C PRO A 73 -0.07 14.27 4.06
N ARG A 74 1.16 14.80 4.01
CA ARG A 74 1.72 15.26 2.73
C ARG A 74 1.68 14.10 1.74
N GLY A 75 0.89 14.26 0.68
CA GLY A 75 0.85 13.32 -0.43
C GLY A 75 2.22 13.22 -1.11
N PRO A 76 2.51 12.11 -1.80
CA PRO A 76 3.70 12.03 -2.64
C PRO A 76 3.70 13.19 -3.66
N PRO A 77 4.89 13.70 -4.05
CA PRO A 77 4.99 14.79 -5.02
C PRO A 77 4.29 14.40 -6.34
N HIS A 78 3.62 15.37 -6.96
CA HIS A 78 2.83 15.18 -8.19
C HIS A 78 3.69 14.83 -9.41
N ALA A 79 5.00 15.08 -9.34
CA ALA A 79 5.95 14.73 -10.37
C ALA A 79 7.02 13.82 -9.79
N ALA A 80 7.37 12.78 -10.55
CA ALA A 80 8.62 12.07 -10.32
C ALA A 80 9.77 13.07 -10.46
N ALA A 81 10.70 13.08 -9.50
CA ALA A 81 11.93 13.83 -9.66
C ALA A 81 12.58 13.39 -10.97
N THR A 82 12.82 14.33 -11.89
CA THR A 82 13.65 14.08 -13.06
C THR A 82 15.06 13.89 -12.54
N ASN A 83 15.46 12.64 -12.35
CA ASN A 83 16.87 12.34 -12.17
C ASN A 83 17.54 12.77 -13.48
N ARG A 84 18.24 13.92 -13.42
CA ARG A 84 19.18 14.34 -14.46
C ARG A 84 20.27 13.28 -14.52
N GLU A 85 20.33 12.53 -15.62
CA GLU A 85 21.59 12.16 -16.26
C GLU A 85 21.29 11.74 -17.71
N THR A 86 21.11 12.75 -18.55
CA THR A 86 21.45 12.64 -19.97
C THR A 86 22.41 13.79 -20.22
N ASP A 87 23.69 13.51 -20.13
CA ASP A 87 24.71 14.23 -20.89
C ASP A 87 25.37 13.19 -21.83
N PRO A 88 25.71 13.58 -23.06
CA PRO A 88 26.08 12.69 -24.16
C PRO A 88 27.47 12.04 -24.03
#